data_AF-A0A399HZB6-F1
#
_entry.id   AF-A0A399HZB6-F1
#
_cell.length_a   1.000
_cell.length_b   1.000
_cell.length_c   1.000
_cell.angle_alpha   90.00
_cell.angle_beta   90.00
_cell.angle_gamma   90.00
#
_symmetry.space_group_name_H-M   'P 1'
#
loop_
_entity.id
_entity.type
_entity.pdbx_description
1 polymer ?
#
loop_
_entity_poly.entity_id
_entity_poly.type
_entity_poly.pdbx_seq_one_letter_code
_entity_poly.pdbx_strand_id
1 'polypeptide(L)'
;MRKLLIVMVVCAFGFASLDLAVAAEDNDAILKKIDALEQQLKELKGQQQASSEKESHCMRAFGREKFCKCIAENLPREVGLEQYVHTVITPKEGLGYDGLTPEQKKSVDQTLAARDKCSEKGGSFLW
;
A
#
# COMPACT_ATOMS: atom_id res chain seq x y z
N MET A 1 -2.23 33.45 -65.47
CA MET A 1 -2.47 32.08 -64.95
C MET A 1 -1.24 31.42 -64.31
N ARG A 2 -0.01 31.61 -64.83
CA ARG A 2 1.23 31.04 -64.26
C ARG A 2 1.59 31.55 -62.84
N LYS A 3 1.24 32.79 -62.50
CA LYS A 3 1.48 33.39 -61.17
C LYS A 3 0.52 32.89 -60.08
N LEU A 4 -0.66 32.39 -60.45
CA LEU A 4 -1.66 31.85 -59.51
C LEU A 4 -1.30 30.42 -59.04
N LEU A 5 -0.63 29.64 -59.89
CA LEU A 5 -0.17 28.29 -59.54
C LEU A 5 0.98 28.29 -58.52
N ILE A 6 1.86 29.30 -58.55
CA ILE A 6 3.00 29.39 -57.63
C ILE A 6 2.54 29.73 -56.20
N VAL A 7 1.50 30.55 -56.06
CA VAL A 7 0.96 30.93 -54.74
C VAL A 7 0.27 29.75 -54.04
N MET A 8 -0.45 28.90 -54.78
CA MET A 8 -1.09 27.71 -54.18
C MET A 8 -0.08 26.65 -53.70
N VAL A 9 1.03 26.46 -54.41
CA VAL A 9 2.06 25.47 -54.03
C VAL A 9 2.83 25.91 -52.78
N VAL A 10 3.06 27.21 -52.62
CA VAL A 10 3.74 27.76 -51.41
C VAL A 10 2.83 27.69 -50.17
N CYS A 11 1.51 27.86 -50.31
CA CYS A 11 0.57 27.68 -49.20
C CYS A 11 0.42 26.22 -48.76
N ALA A 12 0.47 25.26 -49.70
CA ALA A 12 0.40 23.83 -49.37
C ALA A 12 1.66 23.32 -48.65
N PHE A 13 2.83 23.87 -48.95
CA PHE A 13 4.08 23.53 -48.25
C PHE A 13 4.32 24.32 -46.96
N GLY A 14 3.69 25.49 -46.79
CA GLY A 14 3.81 26.29 -45.56
C GLY A 14 2.99 25.75 -44.38
N PHE A 15 1.91 25.01 -44.63
CA PHE A 15 1.04 24.46 -43.58
C PHE A 15 1.43 23.06 -43.09
N ALA A 16 2.36 22.37 -43.75
CA ALA A 16 2.76 21.01 -43.37
C ALA A 16 3.85 20.95 -42.28
N SER A 17 4.39 22.09 -41.85
CA SER A 17 5.58 22.14 -40.98
C SER A 17 5.31 22.63 -39.55
N LEU A 18 4.04 22.76 -39.13
CA LEU A 18 3.69 23.38 -37.84
C LEU A 18 2.97 22.47 -36.84
N ASP A 19 3.15 21.14 -36.91
CA ASP A 19 2.53 20.20 -35.95
C ASP A 19 3.53 19.30 -35.20
N LEU A 20 4.84 19.59 -35.22
CA LEU A 20 5.86 18.72 -34.60
C LEU A 20 6.52 19.27 -33.33
N ALA A 21 5.83 20.11 -32.55
CA ALA A 21 6.40 20.68 -31.31
C ALA A 21 5.54 20.53 -30.04
N VAL A 22 4.33 19.96 -30.10
CA VAL A 22 3.40 19.88 -28.94
C VAL A 22 3.26 18.49 -28.31
N ALA A 23 3.96 17.45 -28.81
CA ALA A 23 3.81 16.08 -28.30
C ALA A 23 4.83 15.66 -27.22
N ALA A 24 5.87 16.45 -26.95
CA ALA A 24 6.97 16.02 -26.08
C ALA A 24 6.73 16.29 -24.58
N GLU A 25 6.03 17.36 -24.21
CA GLU A 25 5.81 17.70 -22.79
C GLU A 25 4.74 16.83 -22.11
N ASP A 26 3.74 16.34 -22.85
CA ASP A 26 2.65 15.53 -22.27
C ASP A 26 3.07 14.08 -22.01
N ASN A 27 3.97 13.53 -22.84
CA ASN A 27 4.45 12.15 -22.70
C ASN A 27 5.29 11.93 -21.43
N ASP A 28 6.13 12.89 -21.03
CA ASP A 28 6.93 12.77 -19.79
C ASP A 28 6.04 12.81 -18.53
N ALA A 29 5.00 13.65 -18.54
CA ALA A 29 4.02 13.73 -17.46
C ALA A 29 3.17 12.45 -17.35
N ILE A 30 2.83 11.83 -18.49
CA ILE A 30 2.12 10.55 -18.52
C ILE A 30 3.02 9.41 -18.02
N LEU A 31 4.29 9.36 -18.43
CA LEU A 31 5.25 8.35 -17.97
C LEU A 31 5.47 8.43 -16.45
N LYS A 32 5.65 9.64 -15.89
CA LYS A 32 5.75 9.83 -14.43
C LYS A 32 4.52 9.36 -13.66
N LYS A 33 3.32 9.54 -14.22
CA LYS A 33 2.08 9.03 -13.61
C LYS A 33 2.05 7.51 -13.64
N ILE A 34 2.42 6.88 -14.75
CA ILE A 34 2.51 5.42 -14.87
C ILE A 34 3.46 4.85 -13.81
N ASP A 35 4.66 5.43 -13.67
CA ASP A 35 5.64 4.98 -12.67
C ASP A 35 5.11 5.11 -11.23
N ALA A 36 4.46 6.23 -10.92
CA ALA A 36 3.85 6.43 -9.60
C ALA A 36 2.72 5.42 -9.32
N LEU A 37 1.89 5.14 -10.33
CA LEU A 37 0.82 4.14 -10.26
C LEU A 37 1.40 2.72 -10.08
N GLU A 38 2.46 2.36 -10.79
CA GLU A 38 3.14 1.07 -10.62
C GLU A 38 3.75 0.89 -9.23
N GLN A 39 4.37 1.94 -8.68
CA GLN A 39 4.90 1.91 -7.32
C GLN A 39 3.79 1.70 -6.28
N GLN A 40 2.67 2.41 -6.42
CA GLN A 40 1.51 2.23 -5.54
C GLN A 40 0.94 0.80 -5.64
N LEU A 41 0.82 0.26 -6.85
CA LEU A 41 0.37 -1.12 -7.06
C LEU A 41 1.30 -2.15 -6.43
N LYS A 42 2.61 -1.93 -6.50
CA LYS A 42 3.60 -2.81 -5.87
C LYS A 42 3.49 -2.78 -4.35
N GLU A 43 3.31 -1.60 -3.76
CA GLU A 43 3.11 -1.46 -2.32
C GLU A 43 1.80 -2.13 -1.86
N LEU A 44 0.70 -1.86 -2.57
CA LEU A 44 -0.61 -2.44 -2.29
C LEU A 44 -0.59 -3.97 -2.37
N LYS A 45 0.04 -4.54 -3.41
CA LYS A 45 0.21 -5.99 -3.54
C LYS A 45 1.00 -6.58 -2.37
N GLY A 46 2.10 -5.93 -1.97
CA GLY A 46 2.89 -6.37 -0.81
C GLY A 46 2.07 -6.37 0.48
N GLN A 47 1.28 -5.32 0.69
CA GLN A 47 0.39 -5.22 1.85
C GLN A 47 -0.69 -6.32 1.84
N GLN A 48 -1.28 -6.60 0.68
CA GLN A 48 -2.31 -7.62 0.55
C GLN A 48 -1.77 -9.02 0.82
N GLN A 49 -0.57 -9.34 0.34
CA GLN A 49 0.09 -10.63 0.61
C GLN A 49 0.38 -10.80 2.11
N ALA A 50 0.97 -9.79 2.75
CA ALA A 50 1.28 -9.84 4.18
C ALA A 50 0.00 -9.96 5.04
N SER A 51 -1.09 -9.29 4.66
CA SER A 51 -2.37 -9.40 5.36
C SER A 51 -3.00 -10.79 5.19
N SER A 52 -2.98 -11.33 3.97
CA SER A 52 -3.49 -12.69 3.69
C SER A 52 -2.74 -13.78 4.45
N GLU A 53 -1.42 -13.65 4.60
CA GLU A 53 -0.61 -14.60 5.36
C GLU A 53 -0.94 -14.55 6.86
N LYS A 54 -1.07 -13.35 7.43
CA LYS A 54 -1.48 -13.15 8.83
C LYS A 54 -2.86 -13.73 9.10
N GLU A 55 -3.81 -13.48 8.20
CA GLU A 55 -5.16 -14.04 8.29
C GLU A 55 -5.12 -15.56 8.28
N SER A 56 -4.39 -16.16 7.33
CA SER A 56 -4.23 -17.61 7.22
C SER A 56 -3.62 -18.24 8.47
N HIS A 57 -2.53 -17.65 8.99
CA HIS A 57 -1.91 -18.11 10.23
C HIS A 57 -2.87 -17.99 11.41
N CYS A 58 -3.58 -16.87 11.51
CA CYS A 58 -4.54 -16.64 12.59
C CYS A 58 -5.68 -17.65 12.50
N MET A 59 -6.20 -17.91 11.31
CA MET A 59 -7.28 -18.88 11.10
C MET A 59 -6.84 -20.29 11.49
N ARG A 60 -5.58 -20.66 11.22
CA ARG A 60 -5.04 -21.94 11.66
C ARG A 60 -4.91 -22.06 13.18
N ALA A 61 -4.57 -20.96 13.86
CA ALA A 61 -4.35 -20.95 15.31
C ALA A 61 -5.65 -20.79 16.12
N PHE A 62 -6.54 -19.88 15.70
CA PHE A 62 -7.69 -19.43 16.47
C PHE A 62 -9.04 -19.82 15.84
N GLY A 63 -9.10 -20.11 14.54
CA GLY A 63 -10.32 -20.54 13.85
C GLY A 63 -11.47 -19.53 13.84
N ARG A 64 -11.20 -18.25 14.15
CA ARG A 64 -12.23 -17.20 14.27
C ARG A 64 -12.11 -16.18 13.16
N GLU A 65 -12.90 -16.36 12.11
CA GLU A 65 -12.86 -15.54 10.88
C GLU A 65 -12.92 -14.03 11.16
N LYS A 66 -13.94 -13.56 11.89
CA LYS A 66 -14.10 -12.12 12.18
C LYS A 66 -12.94 -11.54 13.01
N PHE A 67 -12.40 -12.33 13.93
CA PHE A 67 -11.24 -11.94 14.72
C PHE A 67 -9.98 -11.90 13.86
N CYS A 68 -9.73 -12.95 13.08
CA CYS A 68 -8.53 -13.08 12.26
C CYS A 68 -8.46 -12.08 11.13
N LYS A 69 -9.59 -11.78 10.50
CA LYS A 69 -9.68 -10.67 9.54
C LYS A 69 -9.37 -9.32 10.21
N CYS A 70 -9.90 -9.09 11.41
CA CYS A 70 -9.59 -7.87 12.16
C CYS A 70 -8.10 -7.76 12.51
N ILE A 71 -7.49 -8.84 12.99
CA ILE A 71 -6.05 -8.86 13.29
C ILE A 71 -5.22 -8.61 12.02
N ALA A 72 -5.52 -9.29 10.92
CA ALA A 72 -4.81 -9.13 9.66
C ALA A 72 -4.86 -7.70 9.08
N GLU A 73 -5.94 -6.97 9.35
CA GLU A 73 -6.13 -5.58 8.92
C GLU A 73 -5.48 -4.54 9.86
N ASN A 74 -5.36 -4.85 11.16
CA ASN A 74 -4.95 -3.87 12.18
C ASN A 74 -3.55 -4.10 12.76
N LEU A 75 -2.95 -5.26 12.52
CA LEU A 75 -1.61 -5.58 13.00
C LEU A 75 -0.54 -4.88 12.15
N PRO A 76 0.50 -4.26 12.76
CA PRO A 76 1.58 -3.59 12.01
C PRO A 76 2.20 -4.52 10.97
N ARG A 77 2.63 -3.98 9.81
CA ARG A 77 3.09 -4.79 8.66
C ARG A 77 4.20 -5.75 9.06
N GLU A 78 5.14 -5.26 9.86
CA GLU A 78 6.30 -5.96 10.40
C GLU A 78 5.99 -7.03 11.47
N VAL A 79 4.80 -7.00 12.08
CA VAL A 79 4.40 -7.95 13.12
C VAL A 79 3.65 -9.12 12.51
N GLY A 80 4.25 -10.31 12.58
CA GLY A 80 3.60 -11.59 12.25
C GLY A 80 2.76 -12.14 13.41
N LEU A 81 2.05 -13.24 13.18
CA LEU A 81 1.17 -13.83 14.20
C LEU A 81 1.93 -14.32 15.44
N GLU A 82 3.08 -14.96 15.26
CA GLU A 82 3.89 -15.47 16.38
C GLU A 82 4.33 -14.33 17.31
N GLN A 83 4.83 -13.24 16.72
CA GLN A 83 5.19 -12.04 17.46
C GLN A 83 3.97 -11.40 18.13
N TYR A 84 2.82 -11.38 17.46
CA TYR A 84 1.56 -10.94 18.06
C TYR A 84 1.23 -11.74 19.32
N VAL A 85 1.26 -13.08 19.23
CA VAL A 85 0.96 -13.96 20.37
C VAL A 85 1.96 -13.69 21.50
N HIS A 86 3.26 -13.66 21.20
CA HIS A 86 4.28 -13.37 22.19
C HIS A 86 4.07 -12.02 22.89
N THR A 87 3.75 -10.97 22.12
CA THR A 87 3.50 -9.61 22.64
C THR A 87 2.26 -9.54 23.52
N VAL A 88 1.19 -10.26 23.18
CA VAL A 88 -0.07 -10.24 23.93
C VAL A 88 0.01 -11.03 25.23
N ILE A 89 0.75 -12.13 25.26
CA ILE A 89 0.86 -12.98 26.47
C ILE A 89 1.97 -12.54 27.42
N THR A 90 2.90 -11.69 26.96
CA THR A 90 4.04 -11.24 27.75
C THR A 90 3.74 -9.85 28.32
N PRO A 91 3.85 -9.65 29.65
CA PRO A 91 3.70 -8.32 30.24
C PRO A 91 4.80 -7.37 29.73
N LYS A 92 4.53 -6.06 29.74
CA LYS A 92 5.44 -5.06 29.14
C LYS A 92 6.86 -5.10 29.74
N GLU A 93 6.96 -5.41 31.03
CA GLU A 93 8.23 -5.58 31.73
C GLU A 93 9.00 -6.78 31.19
N GLY A 94 8.29 -7.88 30.89
CA GLY A 94 8.86 -9.10 30.29
C GLY A 94 9.27 -8.94 28.83
N LEU A 95 8.72 -7.94 28.13
CA LEU A 95 9.15 -7.54 26.79
C LEU A 95 10.39 -6.62 26.81
N GLY A 96 10.87 -6.24 28.00
CA GLY A 96 11.93 -5.23 28.14
C GLY A 96 11.52 -3.87 27.58
N TYR A 97 10.22 -3.53 27.65
CA TYR A 97 9.63 -2.39 26.96
C TYR A 97 10.40 -1.09 27.20
N ASP A 98 10.89 -0.84 28.43
CA ASP A 98 11.62 0.39 28.77
C ASP A 98 12.91 0.58 27.95
N GLY A 99 13.60 -0.52 27.61
CA GLY A 99 14.83 -0.54 26.83
C GLY A 99 14.63 -0.53 25.31
N LEU A 100 13.38 -0.62 24.83
CA LEU A 100 13.07 -0.61 23.40
C LEU A 100 13.22 0.79 22.78
N THR A 101 13.55 0.81 21.48
CA THR A 101 13.53 2.07 20.70
C THR A 101 12.11 2.62 20.57
N PRO A 102 11.93 3.92 20.26
CA PRO A 102 10.60 4.50 20.06
C PRO A 102 9.75 3.75 19.02
N GLU A 103 10.37 3.26 17.95
CA GLU A 103 9.71 2.51 16.89
C GLU A 103 9.23 1.14 17.38
N GLN A 104 10.06 0.45 18.16
CA GLN A 104 9.71 -0.84 18.76
C GLN A 104 8.59 -0.70 19.78
N LYS A 105 8.66 0.33 20.64
CA LYS A 105 7.59 0.67 21.60
C LYS A 105 6.26 0.90 20.88
N LYS A 106 6.30 1.71 19.81
CA LYS A 106 5.13 1.96 18.96
C LYS A 106 4.57 0.67 18.36
N SER A 107 5.42 -0.23 17.87
CA SER A 107 4.97 -1.51 17.31
C SER A 107 4.28 -2.40 18.36
N VAL A 108 4.83 -2.45 19.59
CA VAL A 108 4.21 -3.15 20.73
C VAL A 108 2.86 -2.52 21.09
N ASP A 109 2.80 -1.20 21.23
CA ASP A 109 1.56 -0.52 21.61
C ASP A 109 0.47 -0.67 20.55
N GLN A 110 0.83 -0.58 19.26
CA GLN A 110 -0.10 -0.82 18.16
C GLN A 110 -0.59 -2.26 18.13
N THR A 111 0.26 -3.23 18.47
CA THR A 111 -0.10 -4.64 18.57
C THR A 111 -1.11 -4.89 19.69
N LEU A 112 -0.89 -4.29 20.87
CA LEU A 112 -1.83 -4.39 22.00
C LEU A 112 -3.16 -3.69 21.68
N ALA A 113 -3.12 -2.50 21.09
CA ALA A 113 -4.32 -1.80 20.65
C ALA A 113 -5.12 -2.59 19.60
N ALA A 114 -4.45 -3.29 18.68
CA ALA A 114 -5.11 -4.16 17.72
C ALA A 114 -5.79 -5.36 18.40
N ARG A 115 -5.16 -5.96 19.41
CA ARG A 115 -5.78 -7.02 20.24
C ARG A 115 -7.07 -6.53 20.87
N ASP A 116 -7.02 -5.38 21.53
CA ASP A 116 -8.19 -4.84 22.26
C ASP A 116 -9.33 -4.48 21.31
N LYS A 117 -9.01 -3.93 20.14
CA LYS A 117 -10.00 -3.64 19.10
C LYS A 117 -10.64 -4.89 18.50
N CYS A 118 -9.89 -5.98 18.40
CA CYS A 118 -10.33 -7.18 17.69
C CYS A 118 -10.93 -8.26 18.61
N SER A 119 -10.61 -8.24 19.90
CA SER A 119 -11.07 -9.23 20.89
C SER A 119 -12.60 -9.35 20.94
N GLU A 120 -13.31 -8.21 20.86
CA GLU A 120 -14.79 -8.16 20.86
C GLU A 120 -15.42 -8.80 19.62
N LYS A 121 -14.70 -8.83 18.48
CA LYS A 121 -15.18 -9.43 17.23
C LYS A 121 -15.11 -10.96 17.22
N GLY A 122 -14.45 -11.56 18.21
CA GLY A 122 -14.31 -13.01 18.38
C GLY A 122 -15.49 -13.71 19.06
N GLY A 123 -16.49 -12.94 19.52
CA GLY A 123 -17.63 -13.45 20.31
C GLY A 123 -17.23 -13.79 21.75
N SER A 124 -18.17 -13.60 22.67
CA SER A 124 -18.09 -13.85 24.12
C SER A 124 -17.16 -15.01 24.50
N PHE A 125 -15.92 -14.69 24.86
CA PHE A 125 -15.12 -15.55 25.71
C PHE A 125 -14.34 -14.67 26.68
N LEU A 126 -14.56 -14.97 27.96
CA LEU A 126 -13.86 -14.44 29.12
C LEU A 126 -12.35 -14.59 28.96
N TRP A 127 -11.65 -13.49 28.71
CA TRP A 127 -10.24 -13.25 29.05
C TRP A 127 -10.03 -11.75 29.27
#